data_AF-A0A957PWN9-F1
#
_entry.id   AF-A0A957PWN9-F1
#
_cell.length_a   1.000
_cell.length_b   1.000
_cell.length_c   1.000
_cell.angle_alpha   90.00
_cell.angle_beta   90.00
_cell.angle_gamma   90.00
#
_symmetry.space_group_name_H-M   'P 1'
#
loop_
_entity.id
_entity.type
_entity.pdbx_description
1 polymer ?
#
loop_
_entity_poly.entity_id
_entity_poly.type
_entity_poly.pdbx_seq_one_letter_code
_entity_poly.pdbx_strand_id
1 'polypeptide(L)'
;MALTQSLARQIIEVLGSSGTPPTKGVQYFNVGNASLLEALDQYYLSSYLQDGGAAYKMVIGDYGSGKSHFLYCLRDLAWDRGFAVAKVDLSPVETPYNDQRLVYAA
;
A
#
# COMPACT_ATOMS: atom_id res chain seq x y z
N MET A 1 10.41 1.22 -11.63
CA MET A 1 9.66 1.40 -12.90
C MET A 1 9.94 2.80 -13.45
N ALA A 2 10.00 3.03 -14.76
CA ALA A 2 10.20 4.38 -15.33
C ALA A 2 8.86 5.11 -15.53
N LEU A 3 8.84 6.44 -15.41
CA LEU A 3 7.63 7.25 -15.59
C LEU A 3 7.35 7.42 -17.09
N THR A 4 6.33 6.74 -17.59
CA THR A 4 5.84 6.94 -18.97
C THR A 4 4.79 8.05 -19.01
N GLN A 5 4.59 8.65 -20.19
CA GLN A 5 3.53 9.64 -20.39
C GLN A 5 2.13 9.08 -20.09
N SER A 6 1.88 7.81 -20.44
CA SER A 6 0.62 7.13 -20.14
C SER A 6 0.39 6.98 -18.64
N LEU A 7 1.42 6.56 -17.89
CA LEU A 7 1.35 6.44 -16.44
C LEU A 7 1.17 7.81 -15.78
N ALA A 8 1.90 8.82 -16.23
CA ALA A 8 1.75 10.20 -15.73
C ALA A 8 0.31 10.72 -15.93
N ARG A 9 -0.27 10.50 -17.11
CA ARG A 9 -1.66 10.87 -17.40
C ARG A 9 -2.63 10.15 -16.46
N GLN A 10 -2.46 8.83 -16.28
CA GLN A 10 -3.30 8.05 -15.38
C GLN A 10 -3.22 8.55 -13.93
N ILE A 11 -2.02 8.90 -13.44
CA ILE A 11 -1.84 9.48 -12.10
C ILE A 11 -2.66 10.77 -11.96
N ILE A 12 -2.53 11.69 -12.92
CA ILE A 12 -3.23 12.97 -12.90
C ILE A 12 -4.75 12.79 -12.95
N GLU A 13 -5.26 11.92 -13.82
CA GLU A 13 -6.70 11.67 -13.98
C GLU A 13 -7.33 11.07 -12.73
N VAL A 14 -6.68 10.09 -12.10
CA VAL A 14 -7.20 9.44 -10.88
C VAL A 14 -7.19 10.41 -9.69
N LEU A 15 -6.09 11.14 -9.50
CA LEU A 15 -5.99 12.15 -8.45
C LEU A 15 -7.00 13.27 -8.64
N GLY A 16 -7.16 13.77 -9.87
CA GLY A 16 -8.09 14.86 -10.18
C GLY A 16 -9.56 14.49 -10.08
N SER A 17 -9.92 13.22 -10.31
CA SER A 17 -11.32 12.76 -10.27
C SER A 17 -11.79 12.34 -8.88
N SER A 18 -10.94 11.62 -8.13
CA SER A 18 -11.35 10.95 -6.88
C SER A 18 -10.62 11.46 -5.65
N GLY A 19 -9.48 12.15 -5.80
CA GLY A 19 -8.58 12.48 -4.69
C GLY A 19 -7.95 11.25 -4.02
N THR A 20 -8.13 10.05 -4.59
CA THR A 20 -7.57 8.80 -4.06
C THR A 20 -6.26 8.44 -4.75
N PRO A 21 -5.31 7.81 -4.04
CA PRO A 21 -4.04 7.44 -4.65
C PRO A 21 -4.26 6.35 -5.72
N PRO A 22 -3.68 6.48 -6.92
CA PRO A 22 -3.74 5.45 -7.95
C PRO A 22 -3.07 4.16 -7.48
N THR A 23 -3.45 3.04 -8.08
CA THR A 23 -2.87 1.72 -7.75
C THR A 23 -1.43 1.56 -8.21
N LYS A 24 -0.92 2.39 -9.11
CA LYS A 24 0.48 2.40 -9.57
C LYS A 24 0.99 3.83 -9.64
N GLY A 25 2.29 4.02 -9.42
CA GLY A 25 2.91 5.33 -9.59
C GLY A 25 2.81 6.24 -8.35
N VAL A 26 2.44 5.70 -7.19
CA VAL A 26 2.36 6.47 -5.93
C VAL A 26 3.70 7.06 -5.50
N GLN A 27 4.80 6.42 -5.87
CA GLN A 27 6.16 6.87 -5.57
C GLN A 27 6.49 8.23 -6.22
N TYR A 28 5.85 8.59 -7.33
CA TYR A 28 6.20 9.82 -8.07
C TYR A 28 5.67 11.10 -7.44
N PHE A 29 4.72 10.99 -6.52
CA PHE A 29 4.15 12.13 -5.81
C PHE A 29 4.13 11.90 -4.29
N ASN A 30 4.86 10.90 -3.80
CA ASN A 30 5.01 10.62 -2.39
C ASN A 30 5.84 11.70 -1.69
N VAL A 31 5.34 12.25 -0.59
CA VAL A 31 6.02 13.28 0.20
C VAL A 31 5.94 12.91 1.68
N GLY A 32 7.02 13.15 2.44
CA GLY A 32 7.03 13.03 3.90
C GLY A 32 7.17 11.61 4.48
N ASN A 33 7.06 10.56 3.64
CA ASN A 33 7.13 9.17 4.12
C ASN A 33 8.53 8.52 4.01
N ALA A 34 9.54 9.23 3.50
CA ALA A 34 10.84 8.67 3.17
C ALA A 34 11.51 7.96 4.38
N SER A 35 11.62 8.66 5.51
CA SER A 35 12.26 8.11 6.72
C SER A 35 11.55 6.87 7.27
N LEU A 36 10.22 6.85 7.21
CA LEU A 36 9.40 5.74 7.68
C LEU A 36 9.53 4.52 6.76
N LEU A 37 9.52 4.73 5.45
CA LEU A 37 9.72 3.67 4.46
C LEU A 37 11.14 3.11 4.52
N GLU A 38 12.16 3.96 4.65
CA GLU A 38 13.55 3.55 4.83
C GLU A 38 13.75 2.70 6.08
N ALA A 39 13.15 3.09 7.21
CA ALA A 39 13.21 2.29 8.43
C ALA A 39 12.54 0.91 8.23
N LEU A 40 11.36 0.86 7.61
CA LEU A 40 10.68 -0.41 7.34
C LEU A 40 11.49 -1.30 6.38
N ASP A 41 12.15 -0.70 5.41
CA ASP A 41 13.02 -1.41 4.49
C ASP A 41 14.23 -2.01 5.20
N GLN A 42 14.99 -1.18 5.93
CA GLN A 42 16.24 -1.57 6.59
C GLN A 42 16.02 -2.61 7.68
N TYR A 43 15.00 -2.43 8.53
CA TYR A 43 14.79 -3.29 9.69
C TYR A 43 13.91 -4.51 9.42
N TYR A 44 13.13 -4.52 8.33
CA TYR A 44 12.19 -5.62 8.05
C TYR A 44 12.38 -6.22 6.67
N LEU A 45 12.12 -5.47 5.59
CA LEU A 45 12.07 -6.05 4.24
C LEU A 45 13.44 -6.58 3.77
N SER A 46 14.52 -5.88 4.11
CA SER A 46 15.88 -6.24 3.71
C SER A 46 16.64 -7.10 4.74
N SER A 47 16.05 -7.36 5.90
CA SER A 47 16.71 -8.09 7.00
C SER A 47 15.75 -9.08 7.67
N TYR A 48 15.07 -8.68 8.75
CA TYR A 48 14.34 -9.58 9.66
C TYR A 48 13.35 -10.53 8.97
N LEU A 49 12.68 -10.09 7.90
CA LEU A 49 11.74 -10.95 7.16
C LEU A 49 12.45 -11.94 6.22
N GLN A 50 13.61 -11.59 5.68
CA GLN A 50 14.43 -12.50 4.85
C GLN A 50 14.99 -13.65 5.68
N ASP A 51 15.25 -13.41 6.96
CA ASP A 51 15.72 -14.41 7.92
C ASP A 51 14.61 -15.35 8.44
N GLY A 52 13.41 -15.27 7.85
CA GLY A 52 12.24 -16.08 8.24
C GLY A 52 11.42 -15.49 9.39
N GLY A 53 11.66 -14.23 9.77
CA GLY A 53 10.88 -13.53 10.78
C GLY A 53 9.48 -13.14 10.32
N ALA A 54 8.62 -12.80 11.29
CA ALA A 54 7.29 -12.27 11.06
C ALA A 54 7.04 -11.05 11.95
N ALA A 55 6.38 -10.03 11.40
CA ALA A 55 6.08 -8.80 12.12
C ALA A 55 4.67 -8.29 11.80
N TYR A 56 4.05 -7.66 12.78
CA TYR A 56 2.78 -6.95 12.64
C TYR A 56 2.98 -5.47 12.92
N LYS A 57 2.35 -4.61 12.12
CA LYS A 57 2.33 -3.15 12.27
C LYS A 57 0.91 -2.65 12.03
N MET A 58 0.52 -1.61 12.76
CA MET A 58 -0.75 -0.93 12.60
C MET A 58 -0.50 0.53 12.24
N VAL A 59 -1.13 1.00 11.16
CA VAL A 59 -1.06 2.39 10.72
C VAL A 59 -2.33 3.10 11.17
N ILE A 60 -2.19 4.02 12.13
CA ILE A 60 -3.32 4.74 12.76
C ILE A 60 -3.28 6.19 12.31
N GLY A 61 -4.45 6.76 12.03
CA GLY A 61 -4.60 8.17 11.65
C GLY A 61 -6.00 8.47 11.11
N ASP A 62 -6.32 9.74 10.98
CA ASP A 62 -7.65 10.21 10.57
C ASP A 62 -7.98 9.93 9.10
N TYR A 63 -9.26 9.97 8.74
CA TYR A 63 -9.66 9.85 7.34
C TYR A 63 -8.98 10.93 6.49
N GLY A 64 -8.45 10.55 5.33
CA GLY A 64 -7.68 11.46 4.48
C GLY A 64 -6.23 11.72 4.92
N SER A 65 -5.75 11.16 6.05
CA SER A 65 -4.37 11.37 6.53
C SER A 65 -3.26 10.68 5.71
N GLY A 66 -3.58 10.13 4.53
CA GLY A 66 -2.60 9.47 3.66
C GLY A 66 -2.28 7.99 3.99
N LYS A 67 -3.04 7.32 4.86
CA LYS A 67 -2.78 5.91 5.23
C LYS A 67 -2.74 4.97 4.02
N SER A 68 -3.75 5.02 3.16
CA SER A 68 -3.81 4.16 1.95
C SER A 68 -2.66 4.47 0.99
N HIS A 69 -2.29 5.74 0.87
CA HIS A 69 -1.13 6.17 0.09
C HIS A 69 0.17 5.58 0.64
N PHE A 70 0.39 5.69 1.96
CA PHE A 70 1.54 5.09 2.64
C PHE A 70 1.61 3.57 2.43
N LEU A 71 0.49 2.85 2.57
CA LEU A 71 0.43 1.41 2.34
C LEU A 71 0.76 1.03 0.89
N TYR A 72 0.37 1.84 -0.09
CA TYR A 72 0.77 1.63 -1.49
C TYR A 72 2.27 1.87 -1.70
N CYS A 73 2.86 2.87 -1.04
CA CYS A 73 4.30 3.06 -1.09
C CYS A 73 5.06 1.88 -0.47
N LEU A 74 4.60 1.37 0.67
CA LEU A 74 5.20 0.21 1.33
C LEU A 74 5.08 -1.06 0.48
N ARG A 75 3.92 -1.25 -0.19
CA ARG A 75 3.72 -2.35 -1.14
C ARG A 75 4.70 -2.27 -2.31
N ASP A 76 4.85 -1.09 -2.93
CA ASP A 76 5.77 -0.91 -4.06
C ASP A 76 7.22 -1.19 -3.64
N LEU A 77 7.61 -0.72 -2.45
CA LEU A 77 8.90 -1.03 -1.85
C LEU A 77 9.09 -2.54 -1.61
N ALA A 78 8.06 -3.24 -1.11
CA ALA A 78 8.11 -4.69 -0.93
C ALA A 78 8.24 -5.44 -2.27
N TRP A 79 7.57 -4.98 -3.33
CA TRP A 79 7.75 -5.53 -4.68
C TRP A 79 9.17 -5.33 -5.20
N ASP A 80 9.76 -4.16 -5.00
CA ASP A 80 11.16 -3.89 -5.39
C ASP A 80 12.15 -4.80 -4.63
N ARG A 81 11.77 -5.30 -3.45
CA ARG A 81 12.49 -6.30 -2.66
C ARG A 81 12.15 -7.76 -2.99
N GLY A 82 11.28 -7.99 -3.98
CA GLY A 82 10.92 -9.34 -4.44
C GLY A 82 9.85 -10.05 -3.60
N PHE A 83 9.16 -9.35 -2.70
CA PHE A 83 8.06 -9.94 -1.92
C PHE A 83 6.77 -10.04 -2.74
N ALA A 84 6.01 -11.11 -2.49
CA ALA A 84 4.59 -11.13 -2.83
C ALA A 84 3.79 -10.31 -1.81
N VAL A 85 2.85 -9.50 -2.30
CA VAL A 85 2.00 -8.66 -1.44
C VAL A 85 0.53 -8.87 -1.78
N ALA A 86 -0.28 -9.14 -0.76
CA ALA A 86 -1.73 -9.14 -0.84
C ALA A 86 -2.29 -7.86 -0.22
N LYS A 87 -3.15 -7.15 -0.95
CA LYS A 87 -3.92 -6.01 -0.45
C LYS A 87 -5.37 -6.40 -0.35
N VAL A 88 -5.94 -6.32 0.85
CA VAL A 88 -7.32 -6.67 1.14
C VAL A 88 -8.01 -5.45 1.71
N ASP A 89 -9.07 -5.00 1.04
CA ASP A 89 -9.95 -3.97 1.60
C ASP A 89 -10.94 -4.64 2.56
N LEU A 90 -11.04 -4.11 3.77
CA LEU A 90 -12.01 -4.57 4.75
C LEU A 90 -13.23 -3.64 4.67
N SER A 91 -14.35 -4.20 4.23
CA SER A 91 -15.64 -3.54 4.20
C SER A 91 -16.63 -4.36 5.03
N PRO A 92 -17.48 -3.75 5.89
CA PRO A 92 -18.54 -4.49 6.57
C PRO A 92 -19.48 -5.25 5.62
N VAL A 93 -19.54 -4.83 4.35
CA VAL A 93 -20.37 -5.47 3.31
C VAL A 93 -19.65 -6.68 2.69
N GLU A 94 -18.36 -6.55 2.37
CA GLU A 94 -17.57 -7.59 1.69
C GLU A 94 -16.89 -8.55 2.68
N THR A 95 -16.70 -8.11 3.92
CA THR A 95 -16.11 -8.87 5.03
C THR A 95 -17.02 -8.82 6.26
N PRO A 96 -18.16 -9.53 6.25
CA PRO A 96 -19.11 -9.49 7.35
C PRO A 96 -18.53 -10.18 8.59
N TYR A 97 -18.58 -9.51 9.74
CA TYR A 97 -18.09 -10.07 11.00
C TYR A 97 -18.96 -11.21 11.54
N ASN A 98 -20.20 -11.30 11.06
CA ASN A 98 -21.22 -12.24 11.53
C ASN A 98 -21.23 -13.58 10.78
N ASP A 99 -20.61 -13.67 9.60
CA ASP A 99 -20.48 -14.93 8.86
C ASP A 99 -19.23 -14.92 7.97
N GLN A 100 -18.22 -15.70 8.38
CA GLN A 100 -16.93 -15.82 7.68
C GLN A 100 -17.05 -16.46 6.29
N ARG A 101 -18.12 -17.22 6.01
CA ARG A 101 -18.29 -17.88 4.70
C ARG A 101 -18.61 -16.88 3.60
N LEU A 102 -19.26 -15.78 3.94
CA LEU A 102 -19.62 -14.73 2.99
C LEU A 102 -18.40 -14.03 2.39
N VAL A 103 -17.23 -14.08 3.06
CA VAL A 103 -15.95 -13.58 2.52
C VAL A 103 -15.54 -14.33 1.25
N TYR A 104 -15.92 -15.60 1.11
CA TYR A 104 -15.59 -16.43 -0.06
C TYR A 104 -16.67 -16.39 -1.16
N ALA A 105 -17.81 -15.73 -0.91
CA ALA A 105 -18.94 -15.66 -1.83
C ALA A 105 -18.93 -14.39 -2.71
N ALA A 106 -18.05 -13.43 -2.40
CA ALA A 106 -17.88 -12.17 -3.11
C ALA A 106 -16.95 -12.31 -4.34
#